data_AF-A0A7J3NUD4-F1
#
_entry.id   AF-A0A7J3NUD4-F1
#
_cell.length_a   1.000
_cell.length_b   1.000
_cell.length_c   1.000
_cell.angle_alpha   90.00
_cell.angle_beta   90.00
_cell.angle_gamma   90.00
#
_symmetry.space_group_name_H-M   'P 1'
#
loop_
_entity.id
_entity.type
_entity.pdbx_description
1 polymer ?
#
loop_
_entity_poly.entity_id
_entity_poly.type
_entity_poly.pdbx_seq_one_letter_code
_entity_poly.pdbx_strand_id
1 'polypeptide(L)'
;MIERIKRRPHGGDVWKFSREHKVPLEEIIDFSAPINPFGAPPMAIEAIKNFSQIIKFYPDRDPKELKESIANYIGGVTADNVVLGNGSVELIYAFIELFAKKQEVAI
;
A
#
# COMPACT_ATOMS: atom_id res chain seq x y z
N MET A 1 21.24 18.69 15.38
CA MET A 1 21.06 18.41 13.94
C MET A 1 20.82 16.92 13.84
N ILE A 2 19.57 16.46 13.73
CA ILE A 2 19.29 15.02 13.64
C ILE A 2 19.77 14.56 12.27
N GLU A 3 20.75 13.65 12.25
CA GLU A 3 21.24 13.05 11.03
C GLU A 3 20.06 12.37 10.33
N ARG A 4 19.68 12.89 9.15
CA ARG A 4 18.61 12.28 8.36
C ARG A 4 19.06 10.86 8.01
N ILE A 5 18.37 9.87 8.55
CA ILE A 5 18.55 8.46 8.18
C ILE A 5 18.54 8.38 6.65
N LYS A 6 19.64 7.93 6.07
CA LYS A 6 19.78 7.79 4.61
C LYS A 6 18.72 6.79 4.15
N ARG A 7 17.76 7.26 3.34
CA ARG A 7 16.75 6.38 2.73
C ARG A 7 17.47 5.29 1.94
N ARG A 8 17.27 4.04 2.33
CA ARG A 8 17.70 2.90 1.51
C ARG A 8 16.67 2.68 0.40
N PRO A 9 17.09 2.34 -0.82
CA PRO A 9 16.16 1.95 -1.87
C PRO A 9 15.39 0.69 -1.45
N HIS A 10 14.13 0.61 -1.83
CA HIS A 10 13.33 -0.61 -1.73
C HIS A 10 13.46 -1.42 -3.04
N GLY A 11 13.16 -2.72 -2.98
CA GLY A 11 13.03 -3.54 -4.19
C GLY A 11 11.78 -3.19 -5.00
N GLY A 12 11.62 -3.82 -6.16
CA GLY A 12 10.47 -3.63 -7.06
C GLY A 12 10.61 -2.52 -8.11
N ASP A 13 11.77 -1.86 -8.22
CA ASP A 13 12.01 -0.84 -9.26
C ASP A 13 12.38 -1.49 -10.61
N VAL A 14 11.45 -2.29 -11.13
CA VAL A 14 11.57 -2.97 -12.43
C VAL A 14 11.70 -1.99 -13.59
N TRP A 15 11.20 -0.76 -13.43
CA TRP A 15 11.27 0.31 -14.42
C TRP A 15 12.70 0.82 -14.59
N LYS A 16 13.40 1.08 -13.48
CA LYS A 16 14.81 1.46 -13.52
C LYS A 16 15.65 0.33 -14.09
N PHE A 17 15.41 -0.90 -13.64
CA PHE A 17 16.09 -2.08 -14.17
C PHE A 17 15.91 -2.21 -15.69
N SER A 18 14.67 -2.10 -16.19
CA SER A 18 14.35 -2.14 -17.62
C SER A 18 15.11 -1.08 -18.41
N ARG A 19 15.15 0.17 -17.95
CA ARG A 19 15.87 1.26 -18.62
C ARG A 19 17.39 1.05 -18.65
N GLU A 20 17.97 0.62 -17.54
CA GLU A 20 19.42 0.44 -17.40
C GLU A 20 19.94 -0.77 -18.20
N HIS A 21 19.16 -1.86 -18.21
CA HIS A 21 19.55 -3.11 -18.85
C HIS A 21 18.94 -3.33 -20.24
N LYS A 22 18.05 -2.43 -20.69
CA LYS A 22 17.33 -2.51 -21.97
C LYS A 22 16.54 -3.82 -22.15
N VAL A 23 15.98 -4.33 -21.05
CA VAL A 23 15.14 -5.53 -21.03
C VAL A 23 13.67 -5.10 -20.97
N PRO A 24 12.78 -5.62 -21.83
CA PRO A 24 11.33 -5.38 -21.74
C PRO A 24 10.78 -5.76 -20.37
N LEU A 25 9.78 -5.03 -19.85
CA LEU A 25 9.22 -5.31 -18.52
C LEU A 25 8.66 -6.73 -18.42
N GLU A 26 8.09 -7.22 -19.51
CA GLU A 26 7.46 -8.52 -19.64
C GLU A 26 8.46 -9.68 -19.55
N GLU A 27 9.74 -9.41 -19.78
CA GLU A 27 10.83 -10.40 -19.68
C GLU A 27 11.51 -10.37 -18.30
N ILE A 28 11.16 -9.41 -17.44
CA ILE A 28 11.75 -9.29 -16.09
C ILE A 28 11.08 -10.29 -15.16
N ILE A 29 11.89 -11.18 -14.59
CA ILE A 29 11.51 -12.02 -13.46
C ILE A 29 12.01 -11.32 -12.18
N ASP A 30 11.10 -10.64 -11.47
CA ASP A 30 11.43 -9.85 -10.28
C ASP A 30 11.23 -10.65 -8.98
N PHE A 31 12.34 -10.92 -8.28
CA PHE A 31 12.35 -11.51 -6.93
C PHE A 31 12.65 -10.47 -5.82
N SER A 32 12.74 -9.18 -6.18
CA SER A 32 13.09 -8.10 -5.24
C SER A 32 11.88 -7.52 -4.49
N ALA A 33 10.65 -7.84 -4.91
CA ALA A 33 9.42 -7.41 -4.26
C ALA A 33 8.46 -8.60 -4.01
N PRO A 34 7.74 -8.63 -2.88
CA PRO A 34 6.82 -9.72 -2.54
C PRO A 34 5.45 -9.51 -3.23
N ILE A 35 5.42 -9.65 -4.56
CA ILE A 35 4.19 -9.48 -5.36
C ILE A 35 3.62 -10.86 -5.71
N ASN A 36 2.29 -10.96 -5.80
CA ASN A 36 1.62 -12.17 -6.24
C ASN A 36 2.00 -12.50 -7.71
N PRO A 37 2.64 -13.66 -8.00
CA PRO A 37 3.05 -14.01 -9.36
C PRO A 37 1.86 -14.27 -10.31
N PHE A 38 0.66 -14.51 -9.80
CA PHE A 38 -0.55 -14.67 -10.60
C PHE A 38 -1.18 -13.34 -11.03
N GLY A 39 -0.59 -12.21 -10.64
CA GLY A 39 -1.11 -10.88 -10.95
C GLY A 39 -2.34 -10.50 -10.12
N ALA A 40 -3.05 -9.48 -10.58
CA ALA A 40 -4.25 -9.00 -9.91
C ALA A 40 -5.44 -9.95 -10.12
N PRO A 41 -6.31 -10.14 -9.11
CA PRO A 41 -7.54 -10.92 -9.28
C PRO A 41 -8.40 -10.39 -10.45
N PRO A 42 -8.95 -11.25 -11.34
CA PRO A 42 -9.76 -10.81 -12.48
C PRO A 42 -10.92 -9.87 -12.09
N MET A 43 -11.61 -10.19 -10.99
CA MET A 43 -12.71 -9.36 -10.47
C MET A 43 -12.27 -7.95 -10.09
N ALA A 44 -11.04 -7.77 -9.58
CA ALA A 44 -10.51 -6.45 -9.25
C ALA A 44 -10.23 -5.62 -10.52
N ILE A 45 -9.70 -6.27 -11.56
CA ILE A 45 -9.48 -5.63 -12.88
C ILE A 45 -10.82 -5.19 -13.49
N GLU A 46 -11.84 -6.05 -13.45
CA GLU A 46 -13.18 -5.73 -13.94
C GLU A 46 -13.82 -4.59 -13.16
N ALA A 47 -13.73 -4.60 -11.83
CA ALA A 47 -14.24 -3.50 -10.99
C ALA A 47 -13.60 -2.16 -11.37
N ILE A 48 -12.27 -2.11 -11.50
CA ILE A 48 -11.56 -0.89 -11.91
C ILE A 48 -12.07 -0.39 -13.27
N LYS A 49 -12.23 -1.29 -14.26
CA LYS A 49 -12.75 -0.91 -15.59
C LYS A 49 -14.15 -0.34 -15.50
N ASN A 50 -15.06 -1.03 -14.81
CA ASN A 50 -16.47 -0.68 -14.71
C ASN A 50 -16.69 0.65 -13.97
N PHE A 51 -15.86 0.94 -12.97
CA PHE A 51 -16.01 2.13 -12.13
C PHE A 51 -15.01 3.26 -12.44
N SER A 52 -14.12 3.09 -13.42
CA SER A 52 -13.08 4.07 -13.78
C SER A 52 -13.58 5.51 -13.99
N GLN A 53 -14.82 5.71 -14.41
CA GLN A 53 -15.39 7.04 -14.66
C GLN A 53 -15.70 7.83 -13.37
N ILE A 54 -15.72 7.19 -12.20
CA ILE A 54 -16.03 7.85 -10.93
C ILE A 54 -14.85 8.66 -10.39
N ILE A 55 -13.64 8.49 -10.95
CA ILE A 55 -12.43 9.20 -10.49
C ILE A 55 -12.52 10.73 -10.59
N LYS A 56 -13.52 11.24 -11.32
CA LYS A 56 -13.83 12.68 -11.39
C LYS A 56 -14.30 13.25 -10.05
N PHE A 57 -14.75 12.39 -9.14
CA PHE A 57 -15.12 12.76 -7.78
C PHE A 57 -13.96 12.44 -6.83
N TYR A 58 -13.81 13.25 -5.79
CA TYR A 58 -12.95 12.87 -4.67
C TYR A 58 -13.47 11.57 -4.02
N PRO A 59 -12.58 10.73 -3.46
CA PRO A 59 -13.00 9.59 -2.67
C PRO A 59 -13.96 9.98 -1.56
N ASP A 60 -14.82 9.05 -1.16
CA ASP A 60 -15.66 9.24 0.02
C ASP A 60 -14.80 9.58 1.24
N ARG A 61 -15.24 10.59 2.00
CA ARG A 61 -14.59 11.00 3.24
C ARG A 61 -14.85 10.00 4.37
N ASP A 62 -15.94 9.25 4.28
CA ASP A 62 -16.28 8.18 5.22
C ASP A 62 -16.61 6.88 4.45
N PRO A 63 -15.60 6.12 4.02
CA PRO A 63 -15.74 4.94 3.15
C PRO A 63 -16.32 3.73 3.91
N LYS A 64 -17.57 3.86 4.38
CA LYS A 64 -18.26 2.93 5.26
C LYS A 64 -18.37 1.54 4.66
N GLU A 65 -18.78 1.44 3.39
CA GLU A 65 -18.98 0.16 2.71
C GLU A 65 -17.68 -0.65 2.62
N LEU A 66 -16.54 0.03 2.41
CA LEU A 66 -15.24 -0.62 2.37
C LEU A 66 -14.83 -1.15 3.74
N LYS A 67 -15.05 -0.35 4.80
CA LYS A 67 -14.76 -0.77 6.18
C LYS A 67 -15.62 -1.97 6.61
N GLU A 68 -16.91 -1.94 6.30
CA GLU A 68 -17.83 -3.04 6.56
C GLU A 68 -17.45 -4.31 5.80
N SER A 69 -17.10 -4.19 4.51
CA SER A 69 -16.66 -5.32 3.70
C SER A 69 -15.39 -5.99 4.26
N ILE A 70 -14.40 -5.19 4.68
CA ILE A 70 -13.16 -5.70 5.30
C ILE A 70 -13.46 -6.37 6.65
N ALA A 71 -14.27 -5.75 7.51
CA ALA A 71 -14.61 -6.32 8.80
C ALA A 71 -15.33 -7.67 8.66
N ASN A 72 -16.27 -7.77 7.72
CA ASN A 72 -16.99 -9.02 7.41
C ASN A 72 -16.05 -10.10 6.86
N TYR A 73 -15.08 -9.73 6.02
CA TYR A 73 -14.09 -10.66 5.49
C TYR A 73 -13.18 -11.24 6.59
N ILE A 74 -12.69 -10.39 7.50
CA ILE A 74 -11.82 -10.81 8.60
C ILE A 74 -12.59 -11.66 9.62
N GLY A 75 -13.83 -11.27 9.93
CA GLY A 75 -14.65 -11.90 10.96
C GLY A 75 -14.23 -11.54 12.39
N GLY A 76 -15.18 -11.49 13.31
CA GLY A 76 -14.90 -11.23 14.74
C GLY A 76 -14.49 -9.78 15.07
N VAL A 77 -14.62 -8.85 14.12
CA VAL A 77 -14.35 -7.41 14.29
C VAL A 77 -15.48 -6.58 13.68
N THR A 78 -15.59 -5.31 14.06
CA THR A 78 -16.55 -4.36 13.47
C THR A 78 -15.85 -3.37 12.55
N ALA A 79 -16.61 -2.61 11.76
CA ALA A 79 -16.08 -1.54 10.92
C ALA A 79 -15.32 -0.47 11.72
N ASP A 80 -15.62 -0.30 13.02
CA ASP A 80 -14.91 0.62 13.92
C ASP A 80 -13.51 0.13 14.27
N ASN A 81 -13.22 -1.15 14.10
CA ASN A 81 -11.88 -1.71 14.25
C ASN A 81 -11.02 -1.57 12.98
N VAL A 82 -11.58 -1.10 11.87
CA VAL A 82 -10.89 -0.97 10.58
C VAL A 82 -10.38 0.46 10.39
N VAL A 83 -9.10 0.61 10.08
CA VAL A 83 -8.50 1.87 9.62
C VAL A 83 -7.98 1.66 8.20
N LEU A 84 -8.34 2.57 7.30
CA LEU A 84 -7.87 2.54 5.91
C LEU A 84 -6.67 3.48 5.76
N GLY A 85 -5.69 3.05 4.97
CA GLY A 85 -4.53 3.86 4.60
C GLY A 85 -4.12 3.57 3.16
N ASN A 86 -3.34 4.47 2.58
CA ASN A 86 -2.78 4.38 1.23
C ASN A 86 -1.55 3.45 1.19
N GLY A 87 -1.69 2.28 1.80
CA GLY A 87 -0.62 1.30 2.01
C GLY A 87 -0.23 1.16 3.49
N SER A 88 0.33 -0.01 3.83
CA SER A 88 0.71 -0.35 5.20
C SER A 88 1.78 0.56 5.80
N VAL A 89 2.69 1.08 4.96
CA VAL A 89 3.77 1.97 5.40
C VAL A 89 3.22 3.24 6.04
N GLU A 90 2.19 3.86 5.44
CA GLU A 90 1.53 5.03 6.02
C GLU A 90 0.91 4.70 7.38
N LEU A 91 0.19 3.58 7.47
CA LEU A 91 -0.45 3.15 8.72
C LEU A 91 0.58 2.87 9.82
N ILE A 92 1.74 2.30 9.48
CA ILE A 92 2.84 2.08 10.43
C ILE A 92 3.39 3.41 10.95
N TYR A 93 3.63 4.39 10.07
CA TYR A 93 4.07 5.73 10.48
C TYR A 93 3.03 6.41 11.36
N ALA A 94 1.77 6.42 10.95
CA ALA A 94 0.67 7.01 11.71
C ALA A 94 0.54 6.38 13.10
N PHE A 95 0.67 5.04 13.19
CA PHE A 95 0.65 4.33 14.46
C PHE A 95 1.81 4.77 15.38
N ILE A 96 3.03 4.87 14.85
CA ILE A 96 4.19 5.31 15.62
C ILE A 96 3.99 6.76 16.09
N GLU A 97 3.57 7.67 15.21
CA GLU A 97 3.37 9.09 15.56
C GLU A 97 2.31 9.30 16.65
N LEU A 98 1.25 8.49 16.64
CA LEU A 98 0.15 8.60 17.61
C LEU A 98 0.44 7.92 18.95
N PHE A 99 1.10 6.76 18.93
CA PHE A 99 1.21 5.90 20.11
C PHE A 99 2.63 5.78 20.68
N ALA A 100 3.68 6.00 19.88
CA ALA A 100 5.04 5.98 20.42
C ALA A 100 5.30 7.28 21.20
N LYS A 101 5.45 7.15 22.52
CA LYS A 101 5.98 8.26 23.33
C LYS A 101 7.39 8.58 22.84
N LYS A 102 7.75 9.87 22.73
CA LYS A 102 9.15 10.30 22.68
C LYS A 102 9.83 9.83 23.97
N GLN A 103 10.32 8.60 24.02
CA GLN A 103 11.32 8.23 24.99
C GLN A 103 12.64 8.81 24.48
N GLU A 104 13.29 9.57 25.38
CA GLU A 104 14.65 10.06 25.22
C GLU A 104 15.50 8.94 24.63
N VAL A 105 16.23 9.27 23.57
CA VAL A 105 17.21 8.39 22.97
C VAL A 105 18.12 7.92 24.11
N ALA A 106 18.02 6.64 24.50
CA ALA A 106 19.05 6.00 25.29
C ALA A 106 20.29 5.98 24.41
N ILE A 107 21.24 6.83 24.79
CA ILE A 107 22.57 6.98 24.19
C ILE A 107 23.30 5.65 24.31
#